data_AF-W4QBE5-F1
#
_entry.id   AF-W4QBE5-F1
#
_cell.length_a   1.000
_cell.length_b   1.000
_cell.length_c   1.000
_cell.angle_alpha   90.00
_cell.angle_beta   90.00
_cell.angle_gamma   90.00
#
_symmetry.space_group_name_H-M   'P 1'
#
loop_
_entity.id
_entity.type
_entity.pdbx_description
1 polymer ?
#
loop_
_entity_poly.entity_id
_entity_poly.type
_entity_poly.pdbx_seq_one_letter_code
_entity_poly.pdbx_strand_id
1 'polypeptide(L)'
;MLVFLLIMSTGTLLLLLFDMKRMTKQLDEIIGNFGTNELVRTNTHSKILIQFIMKINQLIYLFKQDQQNMVKKEKELKQEVTNLSHDLRTPLTSIKGFSELLTDPSLSEAEKKEFLSIIQKKIDHLTMMLMPSMSYPKLNPLISH
;
A
#
# COMPACT_ATOMS: atom_id res chain seq x y z
N MET A 1 -12.59 -40.77 45.22
CA MET A 1 -11.42 -40.15 44.54
C MET A 1 -11.64 -40.02 43.04
N LEU A 2 -11.92 -41.11 42.32
CA LEU A 2 -12.01 -41.10 40.84
C LEU A 2 -13.14 -40.21 40.29
N VAL A 3 -14.33 -40.26 40.90
CA VAL A 3 -15.47 -39.39 40.54
C VAL A 3 -15.15 -37.89 40.77
N PHE A 4 -14.45 -37.57 41.86
CA PHE A 4 -14.04 -36.20 42.15
C PHE A 4 -13.04 -35.67 41.09
N LEU A 5 -12.07 -36.50 40.69
CA LEU A 5 -11.13 -36.15 39.62
C LEU A 5 -11.84 -35.93 38.28
N LEU A 6 -12.85 -36.75 37.96
CA LEU A 6 -13.66 -36.57 36.76
C LEU A 6 -14.42 -35.24 36.79
N ILE A 7 -15.10 -34.92 37.90
CA ILE A 7 -15.84 -33.65 38.04
C ILE A 7 -14.90 -32.44 37.89
N MET A 8 -13.73 -32.48 38.53
CA MET A 8 -12.72 -31.41 38.41
C MET A 8 -12.21 -31.29 36.97
N SER A 9 -11.93 -32.41 36.29
CA SER A 9 -11.49 -32.40 34.90
C SER A 9 -12.57 -31.91 33.93
N THR A 10 -13.84 -32.23 34.18
CA THR A 10 -14.95 -31.73 33.39
C THR A 10 -15.13 -30.23 33.61
N GLY A 11 -15.00 -29.75 34.84
CA GLY A 11 -15.08 -28.33 35.17
C GLY A 11 -14.01 -27.49 34.46
N THR A 12 -12.75 -27.94 34.48
CA THR A 12 -11.66 -27.24 33.77
C THR A 12 -11.86 -27.25 32.27
N LEU A 13 -12.38 -28.35 31.69
CA LEU A 13 -12.71 -28.42 30.28
C LEU A 13 -13.81 -27.42 29.89
N LEU A 14 -14.88 -27.32 30.69
CA LEU A 14 -15.97 -26.37 30.45
C LEU A 14 -15.50 -24.91 30.52
N LEU A 15 -14.64 -24.57 31.50
CA LEU A 15 -14.04 -23.23 31.60
C LEU A 15 -13.21 -22.89 30.36
N LEU A 16 -12.45 -23.85 29.84
CA LEU A 16 -11.65 -23.66 28.63
C LEU A 16 -12.53 -23.43 27.39
N LEU A 17 -13.60 -24.22 27.23
CA LEU A 17 -14.55 -24.04 26.12
C LEU A 17 -15.26 -22.68 26.20
N PHE A 18 -15.61 -22.23 27.40
CA PHE A 18 -16.21 -20.91 27.60
C PHE A 18 -15.23 -19.79 27.22
N ASP A 19 -13.97 -19.87 27.66
CA ASP A 19 -12.95 -18.87 27.31
C ASP A 19 -12.66 -18.87 25.80
N MET A 20 -12.64 -20.05 25.16
CA MET A 20 -12.54 -20.15 23.68
C MET A 20 -13.69 -19.44 22.98
N LYS A 21 -14.94 -19.67 23.40
CA LYS A 21 -16.11 -18.97 22.83
C LYS A 21 -16.01 -17.46 23.02
N ARG A 22 -15.52 -17.00 24.18
CA ARG A 22 -15.27 -15.59 24.46
C ARG A 22 -14.18 -15.00 23.57
N MET A 23 -13.11 -15.74 23.31
CA MET A 23 -12.03 -15.32 22.41
C MET A 23 -12.50 -15.25 20.95
N THR A 24 -13.31 -16.20 20.50
CA THR A 24 -13.93 -16.15 19.16
C THR A 24 -14.81 -14.92 19.01
N LYS A 25 -15.65 -14.60 20.01
CA LYS A 25 -16.46 -13.38 19.96
C LYS A 25 -15.63 -12.10 19.90
N GLN A 26 -14.53 -12.03 20.68
CA GLN A 26 -13.59 -10.91 20.59
C GLN A 26 -12.97 -10.79 19.20
N LEU A 27 -12.66 -11.92 18.54
CA LEU A 27 -12.16 -11.93 17.16
C LEU A 27 -13.21 -11.43 16.17
N ASP A 28 -14.46 -11.86 16.31
CA ASP A 28 -15.56 -11.38 15.46
C ASP A 28 -15.75 -9.86 15.59
N GLU A 29 -15.63 -9.32 16.81
CA GLU A 29 -15.68 -7.87 17.07
C GLU A 29 -14.49 -7.13 16.44
N ILE A 30 -13.27 -7.66 16.58
CA ILE A 30 -12.06 -7.08 15.95
C ILE A 30 -12.16 -7.12 14.42
N ILE A 31 -12.70 -8.19 13.85
CA ILE A 31 -12.89 -8.33 12.40
C ILE A 31 -13.99 -7.37 11.91
N GLY A 32 -15.09 -7.26 12.66
CA GLY A 32 -16.21 -6.36 12.32
C GLY A 32 -15.85 -4.87 12.45
N ASN A 33 -14.99 -4.52 13.41
CA ASN A 33 -14.53 -3.16 13.67
C ASN A 33 -13.04 -3.01 13.36
N PHE A 34 -12.59 -3.60 12.24
CA PHE A 34 -11.18 -3.67 11.92
C PHE A 34 -10.53 -2.28 11.86
N GLY A 35 -9.40 -2.11 12.57
CA GLY A 35 -8.68 -0.83 12.68
C GLY A 35 -8.59 -0.26 14.10
N THR A 36 -9.33 -0.82 15.07
CA THR A 36 -9.18 -0.49 16.50
C THR A 36 -7.87 -1.05 17.08
N ASN A 37 -7.54 -0.70 18.34
CA ASN A 37 -6.40 -1.27 19.09
C ASN A 37 -6.85 -2.44 20.00
N GLU A 38 -7.94 -3.10 19.62
CA GLU A 38 -8.49 -4.23 20.36
C GLU A 38 -7.60 -5.46 20.21
N LEU A 39 -7.54 -6.27 21.26
CA LEU A 39 -6.70 -7.46 21.36
C LEU A 39 -7.54 -8.60 21.94
N VAL A 40 -7.28 -9.80 21.46
CA VAL A 40 -7.87 -11.01 22.02
C VAL A 40 -7.24 -11.26 23.38
N ARG A 41 -8.07 -11.40 24.41
CA ARG A 41 -7.67 -11.72 25.79
C ARG A 41 -8.18 -13.09 26.19
N THR A 42 -7.34 -13.83 26.91
CA THR A 42 -7.63 -15.14 27.49
C THR A 42 -7.45 -15.12 28.99
N ASN A 43 -8.28 -15.88 29.71
CA ASN A 43 -8.12 -16.11 31.14
C ASN A 43 -7.54 -17.50 31.43
N THR A 44 -7.07 -18.21 30.39
CA THR A 44 -6.50 -19.55 30.52
C THR A 44 -5.17 -19.54 31.27
N HIS A 45 -4.89 -20.61 32.00
CA HIS A 45 -3.56 -20.87 32.58
C HIS A 45 -2.67 -21.71 31.64
N SER A 46 -3.18 -22.16 30.49
CA SER A 46 -2.41 -22.93 29.53
C SER A 46 -1.40 -22.03 28.82
N LYS A 47 -0.10 -22.28 29.04
CA LYS A 47 0.99 -21.55 28.36
C LYS A 47 0.87 -21.64 26.83
N ILE A 48 0.44 -22.78 26.30
CA ILE A 48 0.25 -23.01 24.86
C ILE A 48 -0.82 -22.08 24.31
N LEU A 49 -1.97 -21.97 25.01
CA LEU A 49 -3.05 -21.10 24.59
C LEU A 49 -2.66 -19.62 24.72
N ILE A 50 -1.97 -19.23 25.79
CA ILE A 50 -1.42 -17.86 25.93
C ILE A 50 -0.52 -17.53 24.73
N GLN A 51 0.41 -18.41 24.37
CA GLN A 51 1.30 -18.20 23.24
C GLN A 51 0.53 -18.13 21.91
N PHE A 52 -0.48 -18.97 21.72
CA PHE A 52 -1.34 -18.94 20.54
C PHE A 52 -2.06 -17.58 20.42
N ILE A 53 -2.66 -17.09 21.51
CA ILE A 53 -3.33 -15.78 21.53
C ILE A 53 -2.35 -14.63 21.28
N MET A 54 -1.12 -14.71 21.79
CA MET A 54 -0.09 -13.74 21.44
C MET A 54 0.23 -13.73 19.94
N LYS A 55 0.29 -14.91 19.29
CA LYS A 55 0.52 -15.01 17.84
C LYS A 55 -0.65 -14.48 17.03
N ILE A 56 -1.89 -14.72 17.47
CA ILE A 56 -3.09 -14.12 16.87
C ILE A 56 -3.03 -12.59 16.96
N ASN A 57 -2.73 -12.04 18.14
CA ASN A 57 -2.61 -10.59 18.32
C ASN A 57 -1.45 -9.99 17.49
N GLN A 58 -0.33 -10.71 17.36
CA GLN A 58 0.77 -10.30 16.48
C GLN A 58 0.33 -10.24 15.01
N LEU A 59 -0.44 -11.22 14.54
CA LEU A 59 -0.96 -11.24 13.16
C LEU A 59 -1.94 -10.08 12.92
N ILE A 60 -2.84 -9.80 13.87
CA ILE A 60 -3.76 -8.65 13.82
C ILE A 60 -2.97 -7.35 13.68
N TYR A 61 -1.91 -7.18 14.48
CA TYR A 61 -1.04 -6.01 14.42
C TYR A 61 -0.35 -5.86 13.04
N LEU A 62 0.26 -6.94 12.54
CA LEU A 62 0.94 -6.93 11.24
C LEU A 62 -0.02 -6.61 10.10
N PHE A 63 -1.21 -7.19 10.10
CA PHE A 63 -2.22 -6.92 9.09
C PHE A 63 -2.69 -5.46 9.14
N LYS A 64 -2.91 -4.91 10.33
CA LYS A 64 -3.25 -3.49 10.50
C LYS A 64 -2.16 -2.57 9.95
N GLN A 65 -0.89 -2.88 10.25
CA GLN A 65 0.25 -2.12 9.75
C GLN A 65 0.33 -2.17 8.22
N ASP A 66 0.11 -3.35 7.63
CA ASP A 66 0.10 -3.52 6.18
C ASP A 66 -1.00 -2.69 5.51
N GLN A 67 -2.22 -2.72 6.06
CA GLN A 67 -3.32 -1.88 5.57
C GLN A 67 -3.00 -0.39 5.62
N GLN A 68 -2.41 0.10 6.72
CA GLN A 68 -1.98 1.49 6.81
C GLN A 68 -0.90 1.85 5.78
N ASN A 69 0.05 0.95 5.55
CA ASN A 69 1.07 1.12 4.53
C ASN A 69 0.48 1.14 3.12
N MET A 70 -0.51 0.29 2.82
CA MET A 70 -1.20 0.30 1.53
C MET A 70 -1.91 1.62 1.27
N VAL A 71 -2.68 2.12 2.25
CA VAL A 71 -3.35 3.43 2.14
C VAL A 71 -2.34 4.56 1.94
N LYS A 72 -1.21 4.53 2.67
CA LYS A 72 -0.15 5.52 2.51
C LYS A 72 0.46 5.48 1.10
N LYS A 73 0.80 4.29 0.60
CA LYS A 73 1.34 4.10 -0.76
C LYS A 73 0.35 4.56 -1.83
N GLU A 74 -0.93 4.26 -1.67
CA GLU A 74 -1.97 4.72 -2.60
C GLU A 74 -2.05 6.24 -2.63
N LYS A 75 -1.95 6.89 -1.47
CA LYS A 75 -1.92 8.36 -1.37
C LYS A 75 -0.66 8.95 -2.02
N GLU A 76 0.50 8.35 -1.78
CA GLU A 76 1.77 8.76 -2.39
C GLU A 76 1.71 8.65 -3.91
N LEU A 77 1.24 7.52 -4.45
CA LEU A 77 1.05 7.33 -5.88
C LEU A 77 0.08 8.35 -6.49
N LYS A 78 -1.06 8.61 -5.82
CA LYS A 78 -2.01 9.65 -6.27
C LYS A 78 -1.37 11.03 -6.32
N GLN A 79 -0.54 11.37 -5.33
CA GLN A 79 0.17 12.63 -5.31
C GLN A 79 1.23 12.71 -6.42
N GLU A 80 1.99 11.64 -6.64
CA GLU A 80 2.97 11.55 -7.72
C GLU A 80 2.32 11.74 -9.09
N VAL A 81 1.23 11.01 -9.36
CA VAL A 81 0.45 11.16 -10.61
C VAL A 81 -0.08 12.58 -10.78
N THR A 82 -0.54 13.21 -9.70
CA THR A 82 -1.02 14.59 -9.72
C THR A 82 0.11 15.56 -10.04
N ASN A 83 1.26 15.42 -9.39
CA ASN A 83 2.44 16.24 -9.62
C ASN A 83 2.93 16.11 -11.06
N LEU A 84 3.08 14.86 -11.55
CA LEU A 84 3.42 14.59 -12.94
C LEU A 84 2.42 15.24 -13.90
N SER A 85 1.12 15.11 -13.64
CA SER A 85 0.09 15.72 -14.48
C SER A 85 0.21 17.25 -14.56
N HIS A 86 0.58 17.91 -13.45
CA HIS A 86 0.86 19.34 -13.44
C HIS A 86 2.12 19.69 -14.26
N ASP A 87 3.20 18.93 -14.06
CA ASP A 87 4.48 19.16 -14.74
C ASP A 87 4.39 18.92 -16.24
N LEU A 88 3.57 17.95 -16.68
CA LEU A 88 3.30 17.67 -18.10
C LEU A 88 2.44 18.76 -18.76
N ARG A 89 1.53 19.42 -18.02
CA ARG A 89 0.62 20.45 -18.57
C ARG A 89 1.38 21.65 -19.15
N THR A 90 2.46 22.07 -18.49
CA THR A 90 3.25 23.23 -18.89
C THR A 90 3.87 23.07 -20.30
N PRO A 91 4.71 22.06 -20.57
CA PRO A 91 5.26 21.84 -21.91
C PRO A 91 4.20 21.51 -22.96
N LEU A 92 3.11 20.81 -22.61
CA LEU A 92 2.00 20.55 -23.54
C LEU A 92 1.30 21.85 -23.96
N THR A 93 1.05 22.77 -23.03
CA THR A 93 0.47 24.08 -23.34
C THR A 93 1.39 24.87 -24.27
N SER A 94 2.71 24.85 -24.03
CA SER A 94 3.68 25.50 -24.93
C SER A 94 3.66 24.88 -26.33
N ILE A 95 3.71 23.54 -26.43
CA ILE A 95 3.67 22.83 -27.72
C ILE A 95 2.41 23.23 -28.50
N LYS A 96 1.25 23.23 -27.83
CA LYS A 96 -0.01 23.64 -28.44
C LYS A 96 0.06 25.09 -28.96
N GLY A 97 0.50 26.04 -28.14
CA GLY A 97 0.58 27.44 -28.52
C GLY A 97 1.52 27.69 -29.71
N PHE A 98 2.71 27.10 -29.72
CA PHE A 98 3.63 27.23 -30.86
C PHE A 98 3.11 26.50 -32.10
N SER A 99 2.40 25.39 -31.95
CA SER A 99 1.77 24.69 -33.08
C SER A 99 0.63 25.53 -33.68
N GLU A 100 -0.11 26.29 -32.88
CA GLU A 100 -1.14 27.22 -33.36
C GLU A 100 -0.49 28.39 -34.13
N LEU A 101 0.60 28.97 -33.61
CA LEU A 101 1.33 30.04 -34.28
C LEU A 101 1.90 29.62 -35.65
N LEU A 102 2.31 28.36 -35.80
CA LEU A 102 2.79 27.81 -37.08
C LEU A 102 1.74 27.80 -38.21
N THR A 103 0.45 27.98 -37.89
CA THR A 103 -0.62 28.06 -38.88
C THR A 103 -0.77 29.44 -39.53
N ASP A 104 -0.10 30.47 -39.00
CA ASP A 104 -0.17 31.81 -39.54
C ASP A 104 0.61 31.92 -40.87
N PRO A 105 -0.05 32.28 -41.98
CA PRO A 105 0.58 32.37 -43.30
C PRO A 105 1.57 33.54 -43.43
N SER A 106 1.58 34.49 -42.50
CA SER A 106 2.47 35.65 -42.50
C SER A 106 3.86 35.37 -41.92
N LEU A 107 4.07 34.18 -41.34
CA LEU A 107 5.35 33.80 -40.73
C LEU A 107 6.48 33.65 -41.75
N SER A 108 7.64 34.19 -41.41
CA SER A 108 8.88 33.92 -42.13
C SER A 108 9.38 32.49 -41.92
N GLU A 109 10.18 31.99 -42.86
CA GLU A 109 10.82 30.67 -42.72
C GLU A 109 11.76 30.59 -41.50
N ALA A 110 12.35 31.72 -41.08
CA ALA A 110 13.17 31.77 -39.89
C ALA A 110 12.34 31.55 -38.61
N GLU A 111 11.20 32.23 -38.48
CA GLU A 111 10.28 32.09 -37.34
C GLU A 111 9.67 30.69 -37.27
N LYS A 112 9.32 30.09 -38.43
CA LYS A 112 8.81 28.70 -38.46
C LYS A 112 9.84 27.72 -37.91
N LYS A 113 11.11 27.88 -38.31
CA LYS A 113 12.21 27.04 -37.85
C LYS A 113 12.47 27.21 -36.35
N GLU A 114 12.34 28.44 -35.82
CA GLU A 114 12.44 28.71 -34.39
C GLU A 114 11.32 28.02 -33.61
N PHE A 115 10.06 28.18 -34.02
CA PHE A 115 8.92 27.56 -33.34
C PHE A 115 8.98 26.03 -33.36
N LEU A 116 9.37 25.43 -34.49
CA LEU A 116 9.61 23.98 -34.57
C LEU A 116 10.72 23.52 -33.62
N SER A 117 11.80 24.28 -33.49
CA SER A 117 12.89 24.00 -32.54
C SER A 117 12.40 24.03 -31.09
N ILE A 118 11.54 25.00 -30.75
CA ILE A 118 10.95 25.09 -29.40
C ILE A 118 10.03 23.90 -29.13
N ILE A 119 9.16 23.55 -30.08
CA ILE A 119 8.28 22.37 -29.97
C ILE A 119 9.11 21.11 -29.74
N GLN A 120 10.16 20.89 -30.55
CA GLN A 120 11.02 19.72 -30.42
C GLN A 120 11.67 19.65 -29.03
N LYS A 121 12.24 20.76 -28.53
CA LYS A 121 12.84 20.82 -27.19
C LYS A 121 11.82 20.49 -26.09
N LYS A 122 10.56 20.90 -26.23
CA LYS A 122 9.51 20.58 -25.24
C LYS A 122 9.10 19.11 -25.31
N ILE A 123 9.06 18.51 -26.49
CA ILE A 123 8.81 17.07 -26.67
C ILE A 123 9.98 16.24 -26.09
N ASP A 124 11.22 16.65 -26.31
CA ASP A 124 12.41 15.99 -25.75
C ASP A 124 12.38 16.04 -24.22
N HIS A 125 12.02 17.20 -23.65
CA HIS A 125 11.87 17.36 -22.20
C HIS A 125 10.76 16.48 -21.62
N LEU A 126 9.59 16.41 -22.29
CA LEU A 126 8.50 15.49 -21.92
C LEU A 126 8.96 14.03 -21.96
N THR A 127 9.71 13.66 -23.00
CA THR A 127 10.24 12.30 -23.16
C THR A 127 11.21 11.95 -22.04
N MET A 128 12.10 12.87 -21.67
CA MET A 128 13.02 12.71 -20.54
C MET A 128 12.28 12.56 -19.19
N MET A 129 11.22 13.34 -18.97
CA MET A 129 10.38 13.26 -17.76
C MET A 129 9.64 11.93 -17.64
N LEU A 130 9.23 11.33 -18.77
CA LEU A 130 8.58 10.02 -18.81
C LEU A 130 9.59 8.85 -18.79
N MET A 131 10.87 9.12 -19.09
CA MET A 131 11.97 8.16 -19.09
C MET A 131 12.83 8.13 -17.80
N PRO A 132 12.24 7.95 -16.61
CA PRO A 132 13.02 7.32 -15.54
C PRO A 132 12.23 6.19 -14.84
N SER A 133 12.38 4.95 -15.35
CA SER A 133 12.17 3.68 -14.58
C SER A 133 12.53 2.38 -15.32
N MET A 134 12.86 2.36 -16.62
CA MET A 134 13.54 1.20 -17.24
C MET A 134 15.02 1.11 -16.86
N SER A 135 15.36 1.37 -15.59
CA SER A 135 16.56 0.80 -15.01
C SER A 135 16.08 -0.48 -14.35
N TYR A 136 16.29 -1.59 -15.07
CA TYR A 136 16.02 -2.97 -14.68
C TYR A 136 15.94 -3.17 -13.16
N PRO A 137 14.96 -3.92 -12.62
CA PRO A 137 15.13 -4.48 -11.28
C PRO A 137 16.47 -5.21 -11.35
N LYS A 138 17.43 -4.82 -10.52
CA LYS A 138 18.75 -5.44 -10.47
C LYS A 138 18.51 -6.94 -10.51
N LEU A 139 18.82 -7.56 -11.65
CA LEU A 139 18.94 -8.99 -11.77
C LEU A 139 19.93 -9.34 -10.69
N ASN A 140 19.43 -10.02 -9.66
CA ASN A 140 20.22 -10.66 -8.65
C ASN A 140 21.32 -11.44 -9.40
N PRO A 141 22.60 -11.00 -9.37
CA PRO A 141 23.63 -11.83 -9.93
C PRO A 141 23.76 -12.98 -8.94
N LEU A 142 23.23 -14.13 -9.37
CA LEU A 142 23.79 -15.46 -9.19
C LEU A 142 24.41 -15.78 -7.83
N ILE A 143 23.88 -16.85 -7.23
CA ILE A 143 24.65 -17.94 -6.61
C ILE A 143 26.18 -17.76 -6.76
N SER A 144 26.87 -17.49 -5.66
CA SER A 144 28.25 -17.96 -5.43
C SER A 144 28.60 -17.86 -3.94
N HIS A 145 28.16 -18.86 -3.18
CA HIS A 145 28.95 -19.71 -2.28
C HIS A 145 28.03 -20.52 -1.36
#